data_AF-A0A5Q4BDR3-F1
#
_entry.id   AF-A0A5Q4BDR3-F1
#
_cell.length_a   1.000
_cell.length_b   1.000
_cell.length_c   1.000
_cell.angle_alpha   90.00
_cell.angle_beta   90.00
_cell.angle_gamma   90.00
#
_symmetry.space_group_name_H-M   'P 1'
#
loop_
_entity.id
_entity.type
_entity.pdbx_description
1 polymer ?
#
loop_
_entity_poly.entity_id
_entity_poly.type
_entity_poly.pdbx_seq_one_letter_code
_entity_poly.pdbx_strand_id
1 'polypeptide(L)'
;MGISDDPLIKRLIDDSLRFVEFATKRLWNHLFSKEIFYEKEFVVSPEQPPKHLDSRRRVDFIIERFDGRDFVCQVMVELKKAKAGPQDVLNVEGQLFSACYEYYLENRSQKRMWACSIWGPNVRIWAFDAGQGFLTPACPAYGDMGDKSSYLDFRTSEAILMGYFEKIKRESQPLDDVFRSDDSMSDDVILEELDPASVKFAVAFEQRSQGPKIKTQDGVELNTDKTRWEPAQCMVEGMMAKGY
;
A
#
# COMPACT_ATOMS: atom_id res chain seq x y z
N MET A 1 -5.98 29.79 0.56
CA MET A 1 -5.32 29.36 -0.68
C MET A 1 -4.73 28.00 -0.36
N GLY A 2 -5.09 26.97 -1.12
CA GLY A 2 -4.62 25.61 -0.86
C GLY A 2 -3.16 25.43 -1.29
N ILE A 3 -2.50 24.39 -0.80
CA ILE A 3 -1.18 23.95 -1.27
C ILE A 3 -1.22 23.69 -2.78
N SER A 4 -2.30 23.07 -3.27
CA SER A 4 -2.51 22.80 -4.69
C SER A 4 -2.73 24.05 -5.54
N ASP A 5 -2.94 25.23 -4.94
CA ASP A 5 -3.02 26.50 -5.66
C ASP A 5 -1.65 27.09 -5.99
N ASP A 6 -0.60 26.68 -5.28
CA ASP A 6 0.76 27.18 -5.47
C ASP A 6 1.27 26.85 -6.90
N PRO A 7 1.87 27.83 -7.61
CA PRO A 7 2.36 27.61 -8.98
C PRO A 7 3.41 26.50 -9.12
N LEU A 8 4.29 26.32 -8.14
CA LEU A 8 5.27 25.23 -8.10
C LEU A 8 4.56 23.88 -7.94
N ILE A 9 3.61 23.78 -7.02
CA ILE A 9 2.86 22.54 -6.79
C ILE A 9 2.03 22.17 -8.02
N LYS A 10 1.33 23.15 -8.64
CA LYS A 10 0.63 22.95 -9.91
C LYS A 10 1.55 22.37 -10.97
N ARG A 11 2.75 22.94 -11.10
CA ARG A 11 3.75 22.46 -12.05
C ARG A 11 4.20 21.03 -11.77
N LEU A 12 4.45 20.69 -10.50
CA LEU A 12 4.85 19.33 -10.11
C LEU A 12 3.73 18.31 -10.37
N ILE A 13 2.47 18.68 -10.13
CA ILE A 13 1.31 17.84 -10.45
C ILE A 13 1.23 17.60 -11.96
N ASP A 14 1.32 18.65 -12.77
CA ASP A 14 1.26 18.55 -14.23
C ASP A 14 2.42 17.69 -14.78
N ASP A 15 3.63 17.84 -14.23
CA ASP A 15 4.78 17.03 -14.61
C ASP A 15 4.56 15.55 -14.23
N SER A 16 3.95 15.26 -13.06
CA SER A 16 3.65 13.89 -12.62
C SER A 16 2.64 13.15 -13.51
N LEU A 17 1.73 13.89 -14.16
CA LEU A 17 0.75 13.35 -15.10
C LEU A 17 1.37 13.04 -16.48
N ARG A 18 2.44 13.75 -16.84
CA ARG A 18 3.03 13.70 -18.19
C ARG A 18 4.22 12.77 -18.30
N PHE A 19 5.10 12.79 -17.29
CA PHE A 19 6.37 12.11 -17.34
C PHE A 19 6.33 10.74 -16.65
N VAL A 20 7.47 10.04 -16.68
CA VAL A 20 7.62 8.74 -16.04
C VAL A 20 7.75 8.88 -14.52
N GLU A 21 7.98 7.76 -13.84
CA GLU A 21 7.90 7.62 -12.38
C GLU A 21 8.71 8.64 -11.58
N PHE A 22 9.85 9.11 -12.08
CA PHE A 22 10.65 10.14 -11.40
C PHE A 22 9.86 11.43 -11.11
N ALA A 23 8.90 11.80 -11.98
CA ALA A 23 8.10 13.00 -11.79
C ALA A 23 7.07 12.83 -10.68
N THR A 24 6.49 11.63 -10.56
CA THR A 24 5.67 11.25 -9.40
C THR A 24 6.50 11.27 -8.12
N LYS A 25 7.68 10.64 -8.11
CA LYS A 25 8.61 10.71 -6.95
C LYS A 25 8.91 12.15 -6.57
N ARG A 26 9.21 13.02 -7.54
CA ARG A 26 9.54 14.42 -7.29
C ARG A 26 8.38 15.20 -6.67
N LEU A 27 7.16 15.02 -7.16
CA LEU A 27 5.96 15.63 -6.58
C LEU A 27 5.81 15.22 -5.11
N TRP A 28 5.77 13.91 -4.84
CA TRP A 28 5.47 13.41 -3.51
C TRP A 28 6.60 13.62 -2.52
N ASN A 29 7.85 13.58 -2.95
CA ASN A 29 8.98 14.00 -2.11
C ASN A 29 8.82 15.46 -1.68
N HIS A 30 8.40 16.35 -2.59
CA HIS A 30 8.18 17.76 -2.26
C HIS A 30 7.01 17.91 -1.28
N LEU A 31 5.86 17.29 -1.58
CA LEU A 31 4.69 17.33 -0.69
C LEU A 31 5.03 16.79 0.71
N PHE A 32 5.64 15.62 0.80
CA PHE A 32 5.99 15.03 2.10
C PHE A 32 7.03 15.86 2.86
N SER A 33 8.09 16.35 2.21
CA SER A 33 9.19 17.02 2.91
C SER A 33 9.00 18.51 3.16
N LYS A 34 8.07 19.17 2.46
CA LYS A 34 7.88 20.63 2.52
C LYS A 34 6.50 21.07 2.97
N GLU A 35 5.47 20.28 2.69
CA GLU A 35 4.08 20.69 2.91
C GLU A 35 3.37 19.85 3.96
N ILE A 36 3.61 18.54 3.97
CA ILE A 36 2.94 17.58 4.85
C ILE A 36 3.79 17.37 6.09
N PHE A 37 4.92 16.65 6.04
CA PHE A 37 5.75 16.32 7.22
C PHE A 37 6.95 17.27 7.34
N TYR A 38 6.66 18.58 7.45
CA TYR A 38 7.69 19.62 7.47
C TYR A 38 8.28 19.87 8.87
N GLU A 39 7.68 19.33 9.92
CA GLU A 39 8.14 19.52 11.29
C GLU A 39 9.47 18.78 11.53
N LYS A 40 10.34 19.38 12.35
CA LYS A 40 11.72 18.91 12.60
C LYS A 40 11.84 17.49 13.16
N GLU A 41 10.76 16.94 13.69
CA GLU A 41 10.71 15.60 14.26
C GLU A 41 10.46 14.53 13.19
N PHE A 42 10.06 14.92 11.98
CA PHE A 42 9.87 14.00 10.87
C PHE A 42 11.09 13.99 9.95
N VAL A 43 11.40 12.80 9.43
CA VAL A 43 12.40 12.58 8.40
C VAL A 43 11.74 11.85 7.24
N VAL A 44 11.87 12.41 6.05
CA VAL A 44 11.40 11.80 4.79
C VAL A 44 12.60 11.22 4.06
N SER A 45 12.72 9.89 4.08
CA SER A 45 13.86 9.16 3.53
C SER A 45 13.46 8.43 2.24
N PRO A 46 13.90 8.89 1.05
CA PRO A 46 13.67 8.17 -0.19
C PRO A 46 14.55 6.91 -0.28
N GLU A 47 14.06 5.91 -1.01
CA GLU A 47 14.82 4.73 -1.44
C GLU A 47 15.55 4.02 -0.29
N GLN A 48 14.84 3.79 0.81
CA GLN A 48 15.36 3.06 1.97
C GLN A 48 15.00 1.58 1.89
N PRO A 49 15.87 0.68 2.38
CA PRO A 49 15.46 -0.69 2.55
C PRO A 49 14.45 -0.80 3.70
N PRO A 50 13.42 -1.66 3.61
CA PRO A 50 12.54 -1.93 4.74
C PRO A 50 13.26 -2.66 5.90
N LYS A 51 14.50 -3.13 5.67
CA LYS A 51 15.36 -3.82 6.63
C LYS A 51 16.76 -3.21 6.63
N HIS A 52 17.34 -2.97 7.80
CA HIS A 52 18.68 -2.36 7.91
C HIS A 52 19.83 -3.21 7.37
N LEU A 53 19.66 -4.53 7.23
CA LEU A 53 20.72 -5.46 6.83
C LEU A 53 20.40 -6.15 5.49
N ASP A 54 21.32 -6.04 4.53
CA ASP A 54 21.47 -6.82 3.28
C ASP A 54 20.26 -6.96 2.34
N SER A 55 19.13 -6.31 2.62
CA SER A 55 18.01 -6.30 1.68
C SER A 55 18.40 -5.48 0.44
N ARG A 56 18.16 -6.03 -0.76
CA ARG A 56 18.23 -5.29 -2.03
C ARG A 56 16.94 -4.51 -2.32
N ARG A 57 15.87 -4.84 -1.62
CA ARG A 57 14.58 -4.17 -1.75
C ARG A 57 14.72 -2.74 -1.23
N ARG A 58 14.11 -1.79 -1.93
CA ARG A 58 13.96 -0.40 -1.51
C ARG A 58 12.50 -0.03 -1.67
N VAL A 59 11.94 0.64 -0.66
CA VAL A 59 10.65 1.31 -0.80
C VAL A 59 10.88 2.71 -1.32
N ASP A 60 9.88 3.29 -1.98
CA ASP A 60 10.02 4.62 -2.56
C ASP A 60 10.23 5.71 -1.51
N PHE A 61 9.47 5.67 -0.40
CA PHE A 61 9.72 6.52 0.78
C PHE A 61 9.43 5.78 2.09
N ILE A 62 10.22 6.12 3.12
CA ILE A 62 9.87 5.93 4.52
C ILE A 62 9.79 7.30 5.17
N ILE A 63 8.71 7.56 5.89
CA ILE A 63 8.54 8.74 6.71
C ILE A 63 8.66 8.28 8.16
N GLU A 64 9.61 8.82 8.89
CA GLU A 64 9.92 8.43 10.26
C GLU A 64 9.71 9.61 11.20
N ARG A 65 9.31 9.33 12.44
CA ARG A 65 9.23 10.32 13.51
C ARG A 65 10.26 9.99 14.59
N PHE A 66 11.01 10.99 15.03
CA PHE A 66 11.87 10.87 16.20
C PHE A 66 11.02 11.01 17.47
N ASP A 67 10.99 9.98 18.31
CA ASP A 67 10.20 9.96 19.55
C ASP A 67 10.96 10.49 20.78
N GLY A 68 12.18 11.01 20.57
CA GLY A 68 13.09 11.44 21.62
C GLY A 68 14.21 10.43 21.92
N ARG A 69 14.07 9.19 21.44
CA ARG A 69 15.06 8.12 21.61
C ARG A 69 15.46 7.49 20.29
N ASP A 70 14.48 7.06 19.51
CA ASP A 70 14.67 6.29 18.29
C ASP A 70 13.81 6.89 17.15
N PHE A 71 14.10 6.49 15.91
CA PHE A 71 13.23 6.76 14.77
C PHE A 71 12.19 5.65 14.66
N VAL A 72 10.92 6.04 14.58
CA VAL A 72 9.78 5.13 14.43
C VAL A 72 9.16 5.37 13.05
N CYS A 73 8.94 4.29 12.29
CA CYS A 73 8.26 4.39 11.00
C CYS A 73 6.84 4.94 11.18
N GLN A 74 6.56 6.09 10.58
CA GLN A 74 5.25 6.73 10.62
C GLN A 74 4.41 6.33 9.41
N VAL A 75 5.01 6.38 8.21
CA VAL A 75 4.34 6.03 6.94
C VAL A 75 5.32 5.33 6.02
N MET A 76 4.89 4.21 5.43
CA MET A 76 5.59 3.57 4.33
C MET A 76 4.93 3.92 2.99
N VAL A 77 5.71 4.11 1.93
CA VAL A 77 5.16 4.55 0.64
C VAL A 77 5.76 3.77 -0.52
N GLU A 78 4.89 3.31 -1.41
CA GLU A 78 5.23 2.76 -2.73
C GLU A 78 4.43 3.51 -3.80
N LEU A 79 5.02 3.76 -4.97
CA LEU A 79 4.38 4.56 -6.00
C LEU A 79 4.61 4.07 -7.43
N LYS A 80 3.81 4.62 -8.35
CA LYS A 80 3.96 4.44 -9.79
C LYS A 80 3.75 5.72 -10.59
N LYS A 81 4.18 5.71 -11.85
CA LYS A 81 3.85 6.75 -12.84
C LYS A 81 2.32 6.89 -13.03
N ALA A 82 1.84 8.06 -13.41
CA ALA A 82 0.40 8.34 -13.57
C ALA A 82 -0.33 7.39 -14.54
N LYS A 83 0.34 6.93 -15.60
CA LYS A 83 -0.23 6.04 -16.62
C LYS A 83 -0.22 4.56 -16.23
N ALA A 84 0.05 4.23 -14.97
CA ALA A 84 -0.01 2.87 -14.45
C ALA A 84 -1.40 2.26 -14.64
N GLY A 85 -1.46 1.00 -15.09
CA GLY A 85 -2.73 0.25 -15.21
C GLY A 85 -3.21 -0.28 -13.84
N PRO A 86 -4.43 -0.83 -13.75
CA PRO A 86 -4.93 -1.45 -12.51
C PRO A 86 -3.99 -2.52 -11.95
N GLN A 87 -3.41 -3.37 -12.82
CA GLN A 87 -2.44 -4.39 -12.38
C GLN A 87 -1.16 -3.78 -11.80
N ASP A 88 -0.69 -2.65 -12.34
CA ASP A 88 0.48 -1.96 -11.78
C ASP A 88 0.17 -1.41 -10.39
N VAL A 89 -1.05 -0.90 -10.18
CA VAL A 89 -1.51 -0.38 -8.89
C VAL A 89 -1.66 -1.51 -7.86
N LEU A 90 -2.28 -2.62 -8.25
CA LEU A 90 -2.35 -3.82 -7.42
C LEU A 90 -0.94 -4.32 -7.02
N ASN A 91 0.01 -4.31 -7.96
CA ASN A 91 1.39 -4.67 -7.68
C ASN A 91 2.06 -3.71 -6.68
N VAL A 92 1.78 -2.39 -6.77
CA VAL A 92 2.28 -1.38 -5.82
C VAL A 92 1.72 -1.61 -4.43
N GLU A 93 0.43 -1.91 -4.29
CA GLU A 93 -0.18 -2.21 -3.00
C GLU A 93 0.35 -3.52 -2.40
N GLY A 94 0.54 -4.57 -3.21
CA GLY A 94 1.16 -5.82 -2.77
C GLY A 94 2.63 -5.65 -2.35
N GLN A 95 3.37 -4.79 -3.06
CA GLN A 95 4.70 -4.35 -2.62
C GLN A 95 4.60 -3.63 -1.28
N LEU A 96 3.73 -2.64 -1.16
CA LEU A 96 3.55 -1.87 0.06
C LEU A 96 3.25 -2.76 1.28
N PHE A 97 2.32 -3.71 1.15
CA PHE A 97 2.03 -4.70 2.20
C PHE A 97 3.29 -5.48 2.59
N SER A 98 3.98 -6.03 1.61
CA SER A 98 5.17 -6.86 1.85
C SER A 98 6.28 -6.06 2.53
N ALA A 99 6.44 -4.79 2.17
CA ALA A 99 7.44 -3.92 2.79
C ALA A 99 7.08 -3.58 4.25
N CYS A 100 5.81 -3.30 4.55
CA CYS A 100 5.32 -3.13 5.91
C CYS A 100 5.56 -4.40 6.74
N TYR A 101 5.22 -5.57 6.18
CA TYR A 101 5.43 -6.84 6.87
C TYR A 101 6.93 -7.10 7.12
N GLU A 102 7.79 -6.87 6.13
CA GLU A 102 9.25 -6.97 6.29
C GLU A 102 9.78 -6.07 7.40
N TYR A 103 9.31 -4.81 7.48
CA TYR A 103 9.70 -3.89 8.53
C TYR A 103 9.23 -4.37 9.92
N TYR A 104 8.00 -4.87 10.03
CA TYR A 104 7.48 -5.46 11.27
C TYR A 104 8.32 -6.66 11.74
N LEU A 105 8.81 -7.51 10.84
CA LEU A 105 9.63 -8.67 11.22
C LEU A 105 10.91 -8.25 11.97
N GLU A 106 11.51 -7.12 11.58
CA GLU A 106 12.68 -6.53 12.25
C GLU A 106 12.30 -5.68 13.47
N ASN A 107 11.11 -5.05 13.45
CA ASN A 107 10.63 -4.11 14.47
C ASN A 107 9.34 -4.63 15.13
N ARG A 108 9.44 -5.78 15.82
CA ARG A 108 8.27 -6.52 16.37
C ARG A 108 7.39 -5.73 17.36
N SER A 109 7.92 -4.66 17.94
CA SER A 109 7.17 -3.73 18.79
C SER A 109 6.15 -2.89 18.00
N GLN A 110 6.39 -2.67 16.71
CA GLN A 110 5.53 -1.90 15.83
C GLN A 110 4.68 -2.82 14.96
N LYS A 111 3.56 -3.28 15.52
CA LYS A 111 2.62 -4.17 14.82
C LYS A 111 1.76 -3.46 13.78
N ARG A 112 1.63 -2.13 13.88
CA ARG A 112 0.75 -1.32 13.04
C ARG A 112 1.48 -0.12 12.48
N MET A 113 1.16 0.21 11.24
CA MET A 113 1.78 1.30 10.49
C MET A 113 0.77 1.92 9.52
N TRP A 114 0.94 3.21 9.25
CA TRP A 114 0.28 3.82 8.10
C TRP A 114 1.07 3.51 6.83
N ALA A 115 0.37 3.42 5.72
CA ALA A 115 0.99 3.16 4.44
C ALA A 115 0.28 3.95 3.33
N CYS A 116 1.01 4.33 2.28
CA CYS A 116 0.45 5.02 1.13
C CYS A 116 0.85 4.32 -0.16
N SER A 117 -0.14 4.05 -1.00
CA SER A 117 0.10 3.68 -2.39
C SER A 117 -0.24 4.87 -3.27
N ILE A 118 0.56 5.15 -4.29
CA ILE A 118 0.45 6.37 -5.09
C ILE A 118 0.59 6.07 -6.58
N TRP A 119 -0.15 6.79 -7.42
CA TRP A 119 0.14 6.86 -8.86
C TRP A 119 -0.13 8.27 -9.42
N GLY A 120 0.89 8.87 -10.04
CA GLY A 120 0.77 10.28 -10.44
C GLY A 120 0.46 11.18 -9.24
N PRO A 121 -0.53 12.09 -9.32
CA PRO A 121 -0.97 12.90 -8.17
C PRO A 121 -2.01 12.19 -7.29
N ASN A 122 -2.34 10.93 -7.56
CA ASN A 122 -3.38 10.20 -6.84
C ASN A 122 -2.77 9.37 -5.71
N VAL A 123 -3.43 9.36 -4.55
CA VAL A 123 -2.99 8.63 -3.37
C VAL A 123 -4.15 7.88 -2.74
N ARG A 124 -3.81 6.75 -2.14
CA ARG A 124 -4.67 6.03 -1.20
C ARG A 124 -3.87 5.72 0.04
N ILE A 125 -4.48 5.99 1.19
CA ILE A 125 -3.90 5.78 2.52
C ILE A 125 -4.50 4.50 3.09
N TRP A 126 -3.62 3.69 3.67
CA TRP A 126 -3.90 2.37 4.21
C TRP A 126 -3.45 2.29 5.66
N ALA A 127 -4.09 1.39 6.39
CA ALA A 127 -3.63 0.90 7.67
C ALA A 127 -3.11 -0.53 7.49
N PHE A 128 -1.89 -0.76 7.98
CA PHE A 128 -1.30 -2.08 8.10
C PHE A 128 -1.42 -2.56 9.55
N ASP A 129 -1.79 -3.83 9.73
CA ASP A 129 -1.69 -4.57 10.99
C ASP A 129 -1.02 -5.92 10.69
N ALA A 130 0.04 -6.25 11.42
CA ALA A 130 0.78 -7.50 11.25
C ALA A 130 -0.04 -8.78 11.53
N GLY A 131 -1.17 -8.66 12.25
CA GLY A 131 -2.14 -9.74 12.45
C GLY A 131 -3.12 -9.88 11.29
N GLN A 132 -3.19 -8.91 10.38
CA GLN A 132 -4.00 -8.95 9.17
C GLN A 132 -3.16 -9.38 7.97
N GLY A 133 -3.76 -10.19 7.08
CA GLY A 133 -3.10 -10.66 5.85
C GLY A 133 -3.18 -9.68 4.68
N PHE A 134 -3.64 -8.44 4.91
CA PHE A 134 -3.92 -7.45 3.86
C PHE A 134 -3.83 -6.01 4.41
N LEU A 135 -3.79 -5.03 3.50
CA LEU A 135 -3.90 -3.61 3.82
C LEU A 135 -5.37 -3.22 3.99
N THR A 136 -5.71 -2.56 5.09
CA THR A 136 -7.06 -2.02 5.31
C THR A 136 -7.15 -0.60 4.76
N PRO A 137 -8.12 -0.29 3.88
CA PRO A 137 -8.24 1.05 3.32
C PRO A 137 -8.68 2.04 4.39
N ALA A 138 -7.95 3.16 4.50
CA ALA A 138 -8.13 4.11 5.59
C ALA A 138 -8.56 5.49 5.08
N CYS A 139 -8.03 5.92 3.93
CA CYS A 139 -8.49 7.11 3.22
C CYS A 139 -8.33 6.95 1.70
N PRO A 140 -9.45 6.85 0.95
CA PRO A 140 -10.79 6.63 1.45
C PRO A 140 -10.95 5.20 2.00
N ALA A 141 -11.91 5.01 2.91
CA ALA A 141 -12.19 3.74 3.58
C ALA A 141 -13.03 2.75 2.75
N TYR A 142 -13.05 2.90 1.42
CA TYR A 142 -13.80 2.06 0.48
C TYR A 142 -12.93 1.70 -0.73
N GLY A 143 -13.37 0.71 -1.50
CA GLY A 143 -12.74 0.25 -2.75
C GLY A 143 -11.87 -0.99 -2.57
N ASP A 144 -11.70 -1.77 -3.62
CA ASP A 144 -10.87 -2.97 -3.59
C ASP A 144 -9.40 -2.67 -3.86
N MET A 145 -8.54 -3.66 -3.64
CA MET A 145 -7.14 -3.60 -4.06
C MET A 145 -7.05 -3.45 -5.59
N GLY A 146 -6.21 -2.54 -6.07
CA GLY A 146 -6.02 -2.23 -7.48
C GLY A 146 -7.13 -1.36 -8.09
N ASP A 147 -8.18 -1.02 -7.33
CA ASP A 147 -9.24 -0.13 -7.79
C ASP A 147 -8.74 1.32 -7.82
N LYS A 148 -8.34 1.75 -9.02
CA LYS A 148 -7.89 3.12 -9.28
C LYS A 148 -8.95 4.18 -9.00
N SER A 149 -10.24 3.84 -9.08
CA SER A 149 -11.33 4.81 -8.89
C SER A 149 -11.48 5.24 -7.42
N SER A 150 -10.97 4.42 -6.49
CA SER A 150 -10.91 4.72 -5.06
C SER A 150 -9.77 5.69 -4.67
N TYR A 151 -8.86 6.05 -5.57
CA TYR A 151 -7.75 6.94 -5.21
C TYR A 151 -8.19 8.40 -5.24
N LEU A 152 -7.68 9.18 -4.29
CA LEU A 152 -7.93 10.62 -4.24
C LEU A 152 -6.84 11.37 -4.99
N ASP A 153 -7.24 12.19 -5.96
CA ASP A 153 -6.35 13.14 -6.61
C ASP A 153 -6.02 14.29 -5.64
N PHE A 154 -4.73 14.56 -5.44
CA PHE A 154 -4.27 15.56 -4.47
C PHE A 154 -4.84 16.96 -4.72
N ARG A 155 -5.00 17.36 -5.99
CA ARG A 155 -5.48 18.70 -6.36
C ARG A 155 -6.96 18.87 -5.98
N THR A 156 -7.78 17.86 -6.22
CA THR A 156 -9.22 17.93 -5.99
C THR A 156 -9.63 17.54 -4.57
N SER A 157 -8.79 16.78 -3.86
CA SER A 157 -9.08 16.22 -2.54
C SER A 157 -8.12 16.72 -1.45
N GLU A 158 -7.46 17.86 -1.67
CA GLU A 158 -6.42 18.41 -0.78
C GLU A 158 -6.91 18.48 0.68
N ALA A 159 -8.06 19.10 0.93
CA ALA A 159 -8.56 19.29 2.29
C ALA A 159 -8.78 17.96 3.05
N ILE A 160 -9.28 16.93 2.36
CA ILE A 160 -9.50 15.60 2.92
C ILE A 160 -8.15 14.94 3.24
N LEU A 161 -7.22 14.98 2.28
CA LEU A 161 -5.90 14.37 2.43
C LEU A 161 -5.08 15.06 3.53
N MET A 162 -5.08 16.39 3.58
CA MET A 162 -4.40 17.14 4.64
C MET A 162 -5.01 16.84 6.00
N GLY A 163 -6.34 16.77 6.12
CA GLY A 163 -7.01 16.37 7.36
C GLY A 163 -6.58 14.97 7.82
N TYR A 164 -6.39 14.04 6.89
CA TYR A 164 -5.94 12.68 7.19
C TYR A 164 -4.45 12.60 7.53
N PHE A 165 -3.59 13.33 6.83
CA PHE A 165 -2.16 13.38 7.18
C PHE A 165 -1.95 14.05 8.55
N GLU A 166 -2.75 15.05 8.91
CA GLU A 166 -2.77 15.60 10.27
C GLU A 166 -3.23 14.57 11.32
N LYS A 167 -4.17 13.67 10.97
CA LYS A 167 -4.49 12.51 11.83
C LYS A 167 -3.27 11.61 12.00
N ILE A 168 -2.60 11.23 10.90
CA ILE A 168 -1.38 10.40 10.91
C ILE A 168 -0.28 11.04 11.78
N LYS A 169 -0.03 12.35 11.68
CA LYS A 169 0.99 13.01 12.52
C LYS A 169 0.70 12.89 14.02
N ARG A 170 -0.57 12.97 14.41
CA ARG A 170 -0.99 12.84 15.81
C ARG A 170 -0.95 11.39 16.28
N GLU A 171 -1.33 10.46 15.41
CA GLU A 171 -1.45 9.03 15.70
C GLU A 171 -0.29 8.27 15.07
N SER A 172 0.73 7.96 15.87
CA SER A 172 1.93 7.25 15.39
C SER A 172 1.64 5.88 14.75
N GLN A 173 0.47 5.30 15.03
CA GLN A 173 -0.01 4.05 14.46
C GLN A 173 -1.53 4.11 14.26
N PRO A 174 -2.08 3.37 13.28
CA PRO A 174 -3.52 3.20 13.13
C PRO A 174 -4.19 2.64 14.40
N LEU A 175 -5.29 3.27 14.80
CA LEU A 175 -6.12 2.85 15.91
C LEU A 175 -7.11 1.73 15.48
N ASP A 176 -7.72 1.07 16.46
CA ASP A 176 -8.64 -0.06 16.21
C ASP A 176 -9.86 0.33 15.36
N ASP A 177 -10.30 1.59 15.42
CA ASP A 177 -11.45 2.10 14.66
C ASP A 177 -11.27 1.95 13.15
N VAL A 178 -10.04 2.11 12.65
CA VAL A 178 -9.72 1.97 11.21
C VAL A 178 -9.93 0.53 10.72
N PHE A 179 -9.81 -0.45 11.61
CA PHE A 179 -9.93 -1.87 11.28
C PHE A 179 -11.33 -2.44 11.54
N ARG A 180 -12.25 -1.63 12.07
CA ARG A 180 -13.65 -2.02 12.25
C ARG A 180 -14.38 -1.76 10.94
N SER A 181 -14.94 -2.80 10.33
CA SER A 181 -15.95 -2.61 9.30
C SER A 181 -17.15 -1.90 9.93
N ASP A 182 -17.60 -0.81 9.33
CA ASP A 182 -18.96 -0.33 9.61
C ASP A 182 -19.92 -1.37 9.03
N ASP A 183 -20.35 -2.33 9.86
CA ASP A 183 -21.45 -3.27 9.59
C ASP A 183 -22.82 -2.53 9.45
N SER A 184 -22.82 -1.22 9.18
CA SER A 184 -24.02 -0.37 9.12
C SER A 184 -24.38 0.12 7.71
N MET A 185 -23.75 -0.40 6.66
CA MET A 185 -24.35 -0.36 5.32
C MET A 185 -25.31 -1.53 5.21
N SER A 186 -26.60 -1.21 5.34
CA SER A 186 -27.74 -2.14 5.25
C SER A 186 -27.55 -3.22 4.18
N ASP A 187 -27.74 -4.47 4.59
CA ASP A 187 -27.86 -5.70 3.78
C ASP A 187 -29.06 -5.66 2.80
N ASP A 188 -29.12 -4.65 1.93
CA ASP A 188 -30.01 -4.60 0.77
C ASP A 188 -29.22 -4.45 -0.54
N VAL A 189 -27.93 -4.82 -0.53
CA VAL A 189 -27.28 -5.28 -1.75
C VAL A 189 -27.65 -6.74 -1.89
N ILE A 190 -28.40 -7.07 -2.94
CA ILE A 190 -28.46 -8.44 -3.44
C ILE A 190 -27.02 -8.82 -3.76
N LEU A 191 -26.35 -9.43 -2.78
CA LEU A 191 -25.20 -10.29 -3.03
C LEU A 191 -25.76 -11.37 -3.95
N GLU A 192 -25.53 -11.25 -5.26
CA GLU A 192 -25.40 -12.47 -6.03
C GLU A 192 -24.29 -13.23 -5.32
N GLU A 193 -24.67 -14.25 -4.56
CA GLU A 193 -23.73 -15.22 -4.00
C GLU A 193 -22.84 -15.65 -5.16
N LEU A 194 -21.62 -15.11 -5.20
CA LEU A 194 -20.58 -15.70 -6.00
C LEU A 194 -20.43 -17.10 -5.43
N ASP A 195 -20.78 -18.08 -6.25
CA ASP A 195 -20.64 -19.50 -5.93
C ASP A 195 -19.27 -19.69 -5.27
N PRO A 196 -19.17 -20.27 -4.07
CA PRO A 196 -17.89 -20.58 -3.43
C PRO A 196 -16.92 -21.35 -4.36
N ALA A 197 -17.43 -22.04 -5.40
CA ALA A 197 -16.62 -22.65 -6.44
C ALA A 197 -15.92 -21.65 -7.40
N SER A 198 -16.38 -20.40 -7.47
CA SER A 198 -15.87 -19.33 -8.35
C SER A 198 -14.69 -18.54 -7.78
N VAL A 199 -14.47 -18.57 -6.45
CA VAL A 199 -13.35 -17.89 -5.79
C VAL A 199 -12.36 -18.92 -5.25
N LYS A 200 -11.24 -19.12 -5.96
CA LYS A 200 -10.20 -20.09 -5.57
C LYS A 200 -8.93 -19.37 -5.15
N PHE A 201 -8.78 -19.12 -3.85
CA PHE A 201 -7.47 -18.83 -3.26
C PHE A 201 -6.74 -20.13 -2.98
N ALA A 202 -5.46 -20.19 -3.36
CA ALA A 202 -4.67 -21.40 -3.28
C ALA A 202 -3.34 -21.08 -2.59
N VAL A 203 -3.01 -21.86 -1.54
CA VAL A 203 -1.81 -21.65 -0.71
C VAL A 203 -0.73 -22.61 -1.15
N ALA A 204 0.40 -22.08 -1.57
CA ALA A 204 1.56 -22.90 -1.88
C ALA A 204 2.21 -23.41 -0.59
N PHE A 205 2.51 -24.71 -0.54
CA PHE A 205 3.07 -25.36 0.65
C PHE A 205 4.42 -26.05 0.38
N GLU A 206 4.86 -26.13 -0.88
CA GLU A 206 6.15 -26.70 -1.23
C GLU A 206 6.72 -26.02 -2.48
N GLN A 207 7.84 -25.31 -2.36
CA GLN A 207 8.49 -24.62 -3.48
C GLN A 207 9.45 -25.58 -4.22
N ARG A 208 9.32 -25.71 -5.55
CA ARG A 208 10.18 -26.59 -6.38
C ARG A 208 10.70 -25.88 -7.62
N SER A 209 11.72 -26.47 -8.25
CA SER A 209 12.30 -25.97 -9.51
C SER A 209 11.35 -26.00 -10.71
N GLN A 210 10.26 -26.79 -10.62
CA GLN A 210 9.22 -26.92 -11.64
C GLN A 210 7.93 -26.15 -11.27
N GLY A 211 7.99 -25.26 -10.29
CA GLY A 211 6.86 -24.54 -9.72
C GLY A 211 6.36 -25.12 -8.38
N PRO A 212 5.62 -24.34 -7.57
CA PRO A 212 5.20 -24.76 -6.24
C PRO A 212 4.07 -25.80 -6.27
N LYS A 213 4.00 -26.69 -5.28
CA LYS A 213 2.75 -27.42 -5.00
C LYS A 213 1.83 -26.56 -4.17
N ILE A 214 0.55 -26.60 -4.51
CA ILE A 214 -0.48 -25.74 -3.94
C ILE A 214 -1.60 -26.60 -3.37
N LYS A 215 -2.13 -26.20 -2.21
CA LYS A 215 -3.32 -26.78 -1.61
C LYS A 215 -4.42 -25.72 -1.60
N THR A 216 -5.55 -26.06 -2.19
CA THR A 216 -6.75 -25.21 -2.18
C THR A 216 -7.44 -25.31 -0.81
N GLN A 217 -8.40 -24.42 -0.55
CA GLN A 217 -9.14 -24.39 0.71
C GLN A 217 -9.96 -25.66 0.96
N ASP A 218 -10.43 -26.32 -0.09
CA ASP A 218 -11.10 -27.63 -0.05
C ASP A 218 -10.12 -28.82 0.04
N GLY A 219 -8.82 -28.54 0.19
CA GLY A 219 -7.79 -29.54 0.45
C GLY A 219 -7.26 -30.27 -0.80
N VAL A 220 -7.65 -29.84 -2.00
CA VAL A 220 -7.16 -30.39 -3.25
C VAL A 220 -5.72 -29.94 -3.48
N GLU A 221 -4.84 -30.90 -3.74
CA GLU A 221 -3.45 -30.63 -4.09
C GLU A 221 -3.29 -30.53 -5.60
N LEU A 222 -2.70 -29.42 -6.06
CA LEU A 222 -2.48 -29.12 -7.47
C LEU A 222 -0.98 -28.95 -7.74
N ASN A 223 -0.55 -29.47 -8.89
CA ASN A 223 0.80 -29.26 -9.40
C ASN A 223 0.77 -28.14 -10.45
N THR A 224 1.60 -27.11 -10.25
CA THR A 224 1.59 -25.90 -11.08
C THR A 224 2.13 -26.13 -12.49
N ASP A 225 2.94 -27.17 -12.71
CA ASP A 225 3.53 -27.51 -14.01
C ASP A 225 2.50 -27.79 -15.12
N LYS A 226 1.23 -28.04 -14.77
CA LYS A 226 0.16 -28.44 -15.69
C LYS A 226 -0.96 -27.42 -15.86
N THR A 227 -0.93 -26.30 -15.15
CA THR A 227 -2.02 -25.30 -15.21
C THR A 227 -1.45 -23.91 -15.43
N ARG A 228 -2.11 -23.12 -16.27
CA ARG A 228 -1.76 -21.71 -16.51
C ARG A 228 -2.36 -20.88 -15.37
N TRP A 229 -1.54 -20.27 -14.53
CA TRP A 229 -1.98 -19.50 -13.36
C TRP A 229 -1.63 -18.02 -13.47
N GLU A 230 -2.50 -17.16 -12.95
CA GLU A 230 -2.22 -15.74 -12.78
C GLU A 230 -1.60 -15.48 -11.39
N PRO A 231 -0.65 -14.53 -11.24
CA PRO A 231 0.03 -14.29 -9.96
C PRO A 231 -0.90 -14.01 -8.77
N ALA A 232 -2.07 -13.41 -8.99
CA ALA A 232 -3.07 -13.14 -7.94
C ALA A 232 -3.75 -14.38 -7.35
N GLN A 233 -3.56 -15.55 -7.98
CA GLN A 233 -4.22 -16.79 -7.57
C GLN A 233 -3.34 -17.66 -6.65
N CYS A 234 -2.09 -17.26 -6.38
CA CYS A 234 -1.16 -18.05 -5.57
C CYS A 234 -0.29 -17.19 -4.65
N MET A 235 -0.36 -17.48 -3.35
CA MET A 235 0.56 -16.96 -2.35
C MET A 235 1.43 -18.11 -1.78
N VAL A 236 2.74 -17.90 -1.75
CA VAL A 236 3.74 -18.76 -1.11
C VAL A 236 4.22 -18.05 0.14
N GLU A 237 3.90 -18.57 1.32
CA GLU A 237 4.39 -18.02 2.61
C GLU A 237 4.16 -16.50 2.77
N GLY A 238 3.03 -16.00 2.26
CA GLY A 238 2.69 -14.57 2.30
C GLY A 238 3.33 -13.71 1.19
N MET A 239 4.06 -14.32 0.25
CA MET A 239 4.58 -13.66 -0.94
C MET A 239 3.83 -14.12 -2.20
N MET A 240 3.52 -13.17 -3.07
CA MET A 240 2.93 -13.45 -4.38
C MET A 240 3.90 -14.26 -5.26
N ALA A 241 3.49 -15.46 -5.65
CA ALA A 241 4.29 -16.31 -6.51
C ALA A 241 4.11 -15.89 -7.98
N LYS A 242 5.20 -15.51 -8.66
CA LYS A 242 5.15 -15.36 -10.12
C LYS A 242 5.07 -16.74 -10.75
N GLY A 243 3.92 -17.07 -11.34
CA GLY A 243 3.78 -18.25 -12.18
C GLY A 243 4.73 -18.20 -13.36
N TYR A 244 5.32 -19.35 -13.69
CA TYR A 244 5.96 -19.63 -14.99
C TYR A 244 5.10 -20.64 -15.72
#